data_AF-A0AAI9ECW7-F1
#
_entry.id   AF-A0AAI9ECW7-F1
#
_cell.length_a   1.000
_cell.length_b   1.000
_cell.length_c   1.000
_cell.angle_alpha   90.00
_cell.angle_beta   90.00
_cell.angle_gamma   90.00
#
_symmetry.space_group_name_H-M   'P 1'
#
loop_
_entity.id
_entity.type
_entity.pdbx_description
1 polymer ?
#
loop_
_entity_poly.entity_id
_entity_poly.type
_entity_poly.pdbx_seq_one_letter_code
_entity_poly.pdbx_strand_id
1 'polypeptide(L)'
;MQPYGTASASFDHEKNQGPIATGQYLLSFGYGCDACPGTCFASQETELMIAHVVLNYEIKIERGRPADTYVGGACIAPTDVEMQVRLQEGNNVPEQTTFA
;
A
#
# COMPACT_ATOMS: atom_id res chain seq x y z
N MET A 1 33.93 9.52 15.66
CA MET A 1 33.31 8.18 15.78
C MET A 1 32.78 8.02 17.21
N GLN A 2 31.47 7.97 17.39
CA GLN A 2 30.82 7.48 18.62
C GLN A 2 30.10 6.16 18.32
N PRO A 3 30.04 5.22 19.28
CA PRO A 3 29.70 3.82 19.03
C PRO A 3 28.18 3.60 18.96
N TYR A 4 27.76 2.64 18.13
CA TYR A 4 26.35 2.22 18.00
C TYR A 4 25.88 1.57 19.31
N GLY A 5 24.98 2.26 20.01
CA GLY A 5 24.28 1.73 21.17
C GLY A 5 23.25 0.67 20.77
N THR A 6 23.17 -0.38 21.58
CA THR A 6 22.13 -1.41 21.54
C THR A 6 20.78 -0.77 21.87
N ALA A 7 19.98 -0.44 20.85
CA ALA A 7 18.60 -0.03 21.04
C ALA A 7 17.76 -1.28 21.32
N SER A 8 17.49 -1.52 22.61
CA SER A 8 16.39 -2.37 23.04
C SER A 8 15.10 -1.85 22.41
N ALA A 9 14.44 -2.68 21.61
CA ALA A 9 13.16 -2.34 21.00
C ALA A 9 12.08 -2.20 22.08
N SER A 10 11.93 -0.97 22.60
CA SER A 10 10.74 -0.56 23.32
C SER A 10 9.63 -0.41 22.29
N PHE A 11 8.61 -1.26 22.37
CA PHE A 11 7.37 -1.07 21.61
C PHE A 11 6.64 0.13 22.20
N ASP A 12 6.96 1.31 21.70
CA ASP A 12 6.23 2.53 22.02
C ASP A 12 4.82 2.45 21.42
N HIS A 13 3.82 2.78 22.22
CA HIS A 13 2.41 2.78 21.84
C HIS A 13 2.18 3.81 20.72
N GLU A 14 2.02 3.31 19.49
CA GLU A 14 1.91 4.12 18.28
C GLU A 14 0.61 4.93 18.27
N LYS A 15 0.73 6.21 18.64
CA LYS A 15 -0.36 7.20 18.55
C LYS A 15 -0.71 7.38 17.07
N ASN A 16 -2.00 7.22 16.73
CA ASN A 16 -2.63 7.47 15.42
C ASN A 16 -1.79 8.39 14.50
N GLN A 17 -0.84 7.77 13.78
CA GLN A 17 0.06 8.45 12.88
C GLN A 17 -0.76 8.73 11.61
N GLY A 18 -1.07 10.01 11.38
CA GLY A 18 -1.70 10.41 10.12
C GLY A 18 -0.86 9.96 8.92
N PRO A 19 -1.39 10.00 7.69
CA PRO A 19 -0.76 9.38 6.51
C PRO A 19 0.65 9.90 6.14
N ILE A 20 1.14 10.93 6.82
CA ILE A 20 2.47 11.56 6.64
C ILE A 20 3.47 11.25 7.77
N ALA A 21 3.02 10.63 8.85
CA ALA A 21 3.90 10.27 9.94
C ALA A 21 4.60 8.96 9.59
N THR A 22 5.89 9.07 9.27
CA THR A 22 6.78 7.93 9.06
C THR A 22 7.42 7.56 10.40
N GLY A 23 7.08 6.39 10.92
CA GLY A 23 7.78 5.78 12.05
C GLY A 23 9.24 5.47 11.68
N GLN A 24 10.11 5.24 12.67
CA GLN A 24 11.55 4.98 12.45
C GLN A 24 11.85 3.79 11.51
N TYR A 25 10.85 2.94 11.27
CA TYR A 25 10.94 1.71 10.49
C TYR A 25 10.09 1.72 9.20
N LEU A 26 9.32 2.78 8.94
CA LEU A 26 8.44 2.87 7.76
C LEU A 26 8.89 4.02 6.85
N LEU A 27 9.68 3.70 5.82
CA LEU A 27 10.33 4.66 4.91
C LEU A 27 9.83 4.55 3.46
N SER A 28 8.61 4.04 3.24
CA SER A 28 8.06 3.78 1.89
C SER A 28 8.06 5.01 0.98
N PHE A 29 7.96 6.22 1.56
CA PHE A 29 7.98 7.50 0.85
C PHE A 29 9.17 8.39 1.26
N GLY A 30 10.20 7.84 1.92
CA GLY A 30 11.33 8.62 2.44
C GLY A 30 11.01 9.38 3.73
N TYR A 31 11.95 10.22 4.16
CA TYR A 31 11.86 11.00 5.40
C TYR A 31 12.50 12.38 5.23
N GLY A 32 12.01 13.38 5.97
CA GLY A 32 12.57 14.73 5.98
C GLY A 32 12.38 15.47 4.66
N CYS A 33 13.40 16.23 4.23
CA CYS A 33 13.35 17.03 3.00
C CYS A 33 13.30 16.19 1.71
N ASP A 34 13.77 14.95 1.78
CA ASP A 34 13.76 14.00 0.66
C ASP A 34 12.52 13.09 0.67
N ALA A 35 11.54 13.38 1.54
CA ALA A 35 10.27 12.67 1.52
C ALA A 35 9.47 13.01 0.25
N CYS A 36 8.77 12.02 -0.28
CA CYS A 36 7.88 12.21 -1.41
C CYS A 36 6.77 13.21 -1.05
N PRO A 37 6.67 14.35 -1.74
CA PRO A 37 5.63 15.35 -1.46
C PRO A 37 4.21 14.82 -1.71
N GLY A 38 4.10 13.71 -2.46
CA GLY A 38 2.84 13.05 -2.78
C GLY A 38 2.35 12.03 -1.75
N THR A 39 2.95 11.92 -0.56
CA THR A 39 2.61 10.87 0.42
C THR A 39 1.12 10.82 0.76
N CYS A 40 0.50 11.96 1.12
CA CYS A 40 -0.96 12.01 1.38
C CYS A 40 -1.79 11.56 0.17
N PHE A 41 -1.37 11.95 -1.03
CA PHE A 41 -2.09 11.67 -2.25
C PHE A 41 -2.01 10.17 -2.58
N ALA A 42 -0.80 9.62 -2.61
CA ALA A 42 -0.57 8.21 -2.89
C ALA A 42 -1.25 7.29 -1.87
N SER A 43 -1.24 7.64 -0.58
CA SER A 43 -1.93 6.84 0.46
C SER A 43 -3.43 6.83 0.25
N GLN A 44 -4.06 8.00 0.04
CA GLN A 44 -5.50 8.09 -0.20
C GLN A 44 -5.92 7.42 -1.50
N GLU A 45 -5.14 7.58 -2.58
CA GLU A 45 -5.40 6.93 -3.85
C GLU A 45 -5.31 5.40 -3.71
N THR A 46 -4.29 4.89 -3.03
CA THR A 46 -4.11 3.45 -2.80
C THR A 46 -5.24 2.88 -1.95
N GLU A 47 -5.64 3.57 -0.88
CA GLU A 47 -6.77 3.15 -0.04
C GLU A 47 -8.08 3.09 -0.86
N LEU A 48 -8.35 4.11 -1.68
CA LEU A 48 -9.53 4.14 -2.54
C LEU A 48 -9.50 3.04 -3.61
N MET A 49 -8.34 2.82 -4.22
CA MET A 49 -8.15 1.76 -5.22
C MET A 49 -8.40 0.38 -4.59
N ILE A 50 -7.83 0.11 -3.42
CA ILE A 50 -8.02 -1.16 -2.71
C ILE A 50 -9.49 -1.33 -2.30
N ALA A 51 -10.13 -0.29 -1.76
CA ALA A 51 -11.55 -0.33 -1.41
C ALA A 51 -12.41 -0.65 -2.64
N HIS A 52 -12.14 -0.03 -3.78
CA HIS A 52 -12.84 -0.32 -5.04
C HIS A 52 -12.62 -1.77 -5.48
N VAL A 53 -11.40 -2.28 -5.38
CA VAL A 53 -11.08 -3.66 -5.76
C VAL A 53 -11.82 -4.65 -4.88
N VAL A 54 -11.77 -4.49 -3.55
CA VAL A 54 -12.39 -5.41 -2.59
C VAL A 54 -13.92 -5.45 -2.71
N LEU A 55 -14.54 -4.31 -3.00
CA LEU A 55 -16.00 -4.22 -3.07
C LEU A 55 -16.57 -4.77 -4.39
N ASN A 56 -15.84 -4.63 -5.49
CA ASN A 56 -16.38 -4.93 -6.83
C ASN A 56 -15.80 -6.20 -7.45
N TYR A 57 -14.67 -6.71 -6.95
CA TYR A 57 -13.99 -7.83 -7.57
C TYR A 57 -13.71 -8.95 -6.58
N GLU A 58 -13.85 -10.17 -7.06
CA GLU A 58 -13.38 -11.37 -6.39
C GLU A 58 -12.13 -11.86 -7.10
N ILE A 59 -11.08 -12.02 -6.31
CA ILE A 59 -9.74 -12.36 -6.78
C ILE A 59 -9.40 -13.76 -6.28
N LYS A 60 -9.04 -14.64 -7.20
CA LYS A 60 -8.56 -15.99 -6.88
C LYS A 60 -7.11 -16.15 -7.34
N ILE A 61 -6.25 -16.57 -6.41
CA ILE A 61 -4.82 -16.84 -6.63
C ILE A 61 -4.59 -18.33 -6.38
N GLU A 62 -4.22 -19.08 -7.40
CA GLU A 62 -4.12 -20.55 -7.30
C GLU A 62 -2.80 -21.05 -6.73
N ARG A 63 -1.71 -20.29 -6.89
CA ARG A 63 -0.34 -20.72 -6.55
C ARG A 63 0.28 -20.01 -5.33
N GLY A 64 -0.54 -19.37 -4.49
CA GLY A 64 -0.07 -18.62 -3.32
C GLY A 64 0.66 -17.31 -3.68
N ARG A 65 1.29 -16.65 -2.70
CA ARG A 65 2.09 -15.43 -2.93
C ARG A 65 3.38 -15.81 -3.66
N PRO A 66 3.63 -15.25 -4.86
CA PRO A 66 4.87 -15.51 -5.58
C PRO A 66 6.06 -14.82 -4.90
N ALA A 67 7.27 -15.26 -5.24
CA ALA A 67 8.49 -14.64 -4.76
C ALA A 67 8.64 -13.21 -5.31
N ASP A 68 9.27 -12.35 -4.54
CA ASP A 68 9.49 -10.95 -4.93
C ASP A 68 10.40 -10.89 -6.16
N THR A 69 9.96 -10.15 -7.18
CA THR A 69 10.72 -9.91 -8.40
C THR A 69 11.17 -8.46 -8.40
N TYR A 70 12.47 -8.22 -8.56
CA TYR A 70 13.03 -6.88 -8.57
C TYR A 70 13.49 -6.49 -9.96
N VAL A 71 13.04 -5.32 -10.42
CA VAL A 71 13.54 -4.68 -11.63
C VAL A 71 14.14 -3.33 -11.23
N GLY A 72 15.47 -3.24 -11.28
CA GLY A 72 16.19 -2.12 -10.69
C GLY A 72 15.95 -2.07 -9.18
N GLY A 73 15.50 -0.91 -8.68
CA GLY A 73 15.14 -0.71 -7.27
C GLY A 73 13.68 -0.99 -6.92
N ALA A 74 12.83 -1.36 -7.89
CA ALA A 74 11.41 -1.58 -7.68
C ALA A 74 11.09 -3.07 -7.51
N CYS A 75 10.30 -3.41 -6.49
CA CYS A 75 9.66 -4.72 -6.40
C CYS A 75 8.40 -4.71 -7.27
N ILE A 76 8.35 -5.61 -8.25
CA ILE A 76 7.25 -5.73 -9.20
C ILE A 76 6.60 -7.10 -9.11
N ALA A 77 5.36 -7.19 -9.60
CA ALA A 77 4.70 -8.48 -9.77
C ALA A 77 5.47 -9.32 -10.82
N PRO A 78 5.70 -10.61 -10.54
CA PRO A 78 6.25 -11.53 -11.54
C PRO A 78 5.33 -11.59 -12.77
N THR A 79 5.90 -11.79 -13.96
CA THR A 79 5.14 -11.83 -15.22
C THR A 79 4.65 -13.24 -15.57
N ASP A 80 5.11 -14.26 -14.85
CA ASP A 80 4.77 -15.68 -15.05
C ASP A 80 3.61 -16.17 -14.17
N VAL A 81 2.97 -15.26 -13.42
CA VAL A 81 1.85 -15.58 -12.55
C VAL A 81 0.55 -15.02 -13.09
N GLU A 82 -0.50 -15.83 -12.95
CA GLU A 82 -1.84 -15.48 -13.39
C GLU A 82 -2.78 -15.33 -12.18
N MET A 83 -3.70 -14.38 -12.29
CA MET A 83 -4.72 -14.05 -11.31
C MET A 83 -6.08 -14.08 -11.99
N GLN A 84 -7.04 -14.81 -11.42
CA GLN A 84 -8.42 -14.81 -11.90
C GLN A 84 -9.20 -13.71 -11.19
N VAL A 85 -9.87 -12.86 -11.97
CA VAL A 85 -10.66 -11.73 -11.46
C VAL A 85 -12.09 -11.85 -11.96
N ARG A 86 -13.05 -11.82 -11.05
CA ARG A 86 -14.48 -11.83 -11.36
C ARG A 86 -15.15 -10.57 -10.82
N LEU A 87 -15.89 -9.86 -11.67
CA LEU A 87 -16.76 -8.76 -11.25
C LEU A 87 -17.92 -9.29 -10.40
N GLN A 88 -18.19 -8.64 -9.27
CA GLN A 88 -19.31 -8.95 -8.39
C GLN A 88 -20.56 -8.20 -8.84
N GLU A 89 -21.58 -8.94 -9.31
CA GLU A 89 -22.81 -8.36 -9.89
C GLU A 89 -23.71 -7.65 -8.85
N GLY A 90 -23.46 -7.83 -7.55
CA GLY A 90 -24.28 -7.25 -6.47
C GLY A 90 -23.89 -5.84 -6.02
N ASN A 91 -22.73 -5.33 -6.46
CA ASN A 91 -22.16 -4.08 -5.93
C ASN A 91 -22.19 -2.92 -6.94
N ASN A 92 -23.23 -2.89 -7.79
CA ASN A 92 -23.52 -1.74 -8.66
C ASN A 92 -23.73 -0.50 -7.80
N VAL A 93 -22.65 0.25 -7.56
CA VAL A 93 -22.72 1.62 -7.06
C VAL A 93 -23.61 2.37 -8.05
N PRO A 94 -24.66 3.10 -7.59
CA PRO A 94 -25.48 3.88 -8.50
C PRO A 94 -24.57 4.79 -9.31
N GLU A 95 -24.71 4.72 -10.62
CA GLU A 95 -24.15 5.62 -11.61
C GLU A 95 -24.12 7.04 -11.02
N GLN A 96 -22.92 7.55 -10.77
CA GLN A 96 -22.70 8.77 -10.00
C GLN A 96 -23.62 9.87 -10.53
N THR A 97 -24.59 10.24 -9.69
CA THR A 97 -25.47 11.39 -9.80
C THR A 97 -24.76 12.55 -10.48
N THR A 98 -25.26 12.95 -11.64
CA THR A 98 -24.99 14.24 -12.26
C THR A 98 -25.12 15.32 -11.19
N PHE A 99 -23.98 15.89 -10.77
CA PHE A 99 -23.98 17.11 -9.99
C PHE A 99 -24.43 18.23 -10.94
N ALA A 100 -25.69 18.62 -10.79
CA ALA A 100 -26.25 19.85 -11.37
C ALA A 100 -25.69 21.07 -10.64
#